data_AF-A0A1Q4VH76-F1
#
_entry.id   AF-A0A1Q4VH76-F1
#
_cell.length_a   1.000
_cell.length_b   1.000
_cell.length_c   1.000
_cell.angle_alpha   90.00
_cell.angle_beta   90.00
_cell.angle_gamma   90.00
#
_symmetry.space_group_name_H-M   'P 1'
#
loop_
_entity.id
_entity.type
_entity.pdbx_description
1 polymer ?
#
loop_
_entity_poly.entity_id
_entity_poly.type
_entity_poly.pdbx_seq_one_letter_code
_entity_poly.pdbx_strand_id
1 'polypeptide(L)'
;MSDESQDLVLEGGLTWAEAVELRGLLDDMFAMMLSVTVEADVPVPGLAEQLALLVRTGIGEPHCRIQLSEDGLSAAIGPTGLDAELPLAALAAAAGALGGTWEDPVVTGTAMGPVAGTARDAQELPGGGGAVKVHMWAGVAYAFVAYAREAAPVPGACSGEPAR
;
A
#
# COMPACT_ATOMS: atom_id res chain seq x y z
N MET A 1 20.42 -14.67 -18.25
CA MET A 1 19.70 -15.83 -17.67
C MET A 1 19.93 -15.69 -16.18
N SER A 2 18.89 -15.47 -15.36
CA SER A 2 19.11 -15.16 -13.93
C SER A 2 19.51 -16.42 -13.17
N ASP A 3 20.69 -16.37 -12.54
CA ASP A 3 21.25 -17.46 -11.71
C ASP A 3 20.24 -17.95 -10.66
N GLU A 4 19.41 -17.06 -10.12
CA GLU A 4 18.49 -17.36 -9.03
C GLU A 4 17.37 -18.34 -9.40
N SER A 5 16.91 -18.38 -10.65
CA SER A 5 15.94 -19.41 -11.09
C SER A 5 16.59 -20.77 -11.29
N GLN A 6 17.89 -20.80 -11.58
CA GLN A 6 18.66 -22.05 -11.63
C GLN A 6 18.88 -22.59 -10.22
N ASP A 7 19.17 -21.73 -9.25
CA ASP A 7 19.33 -22.12 -7.84
C ASP A 7 18.04 -22.75 -7.28
N LEU A 8 16.87 -22.18 -7.57
CA LEU A 8 15.57 -22.74 -7.18
C LEU A 8 15.31 -24.14 -7.77
N VAL A 9 15.80 -24.42 -8.98
CA VAL A 9 15.69 -25.74 -9.62
C VAL A 9 16.69 -26.72 -9.03
N LEU A 10 17.95 -26.29 -8.88
CA LEU A 10 19.06 -27.16 -8.46
C LEU A 10 19.01 -27.49 -6.96
N GLU A 11 18.65 -26.53 -6.12
CA GLU A 11 18.64 -26.68 -4.66
C GLU A 11 17.22 -26.93 -4.12
N GLY A 12 16.21 -26.33 -4.73
CA GLY A 12 14.81 -26.45 -4.30
C GLY A 12 14.08 -27.69 -4.83
N GLY A 13 14.66 -28.41 -5.80
CA GLY A 13 14.04 -29.56 -6.44
C GLY A 13 12.79 -29.22 -7.27
N LEU A 14 12.60 -27.94 -7.59
CA LEU A 14 11.50 -27.44 -8.40
C LEU A 14 11.74 -27.76 -9.88
N THR A 15 10.65 -27.96 -10.62
CA THR A 15 10.72 -27.88 -12.08
C THR A 15 11.03 -26.44 -12.51
N TRP A 16 11.55 -26.27 -13.72
CA TRP A 16 11.83 -24.92 -14.25
C TRP A 16 10.59 -24.02 -14.30
N ALA A 17 9.41 -24.58 -14.60
CA ALA A 17 8.16 -23.82 -14.61
C ALA A 17 7.78 -23.32 -13.21
N GLU A 18 7.89 -24.18 -12.19
CA GLU A 18 7.62 -23.82 -10.80
C GLU A 18 8.63 -22.80 -10.27
N ALA A 19 9.91 -22.92 -10.63
CA ALA A 19 10.93 -21.95 -10.25
C ALA A 19 10.69 -20.56 -10.86
N VAL A 20 10.25 -20.50 -12.12
CA VAL A 20 9.87 -19.23 -12.77
C VAL A 20 8.62 -18.64 -12.15
N GLU A 21 7.60 -19.45 -11.87
CA GLU A 21 6.36 -19.00 -11.22
C GLU A 21 6.64 -18.48 -9.80
N LEU A 22 7.39 -19.24 -9.00
CA LEU A 22 7.81 -18.83 -7.67
C LEU A 22 8.63 -17.54 -7.71
N ARG A 23 9.52 -17.39 -8.70
CA ARG A 23 10.28 -16.16 -8.87
C ARG A 23 9.38 -14.97 -9.17
N GLY A 24 8.43 -15.13 -10.08
CA GLY A 24 7.45 -14.08 -10.37
C GLY A 24 6.64 -13.69 -9.13
N LEU A 25 6.25 -14.67 -8.30
CA LEU A 25 5.58 -14.39 -7.04
C LEU A 25 6.49 -13.62 -6.07
N LEU A 26 7.75 -14.02 -5.93
CA LEU A 26 8.71 -13.31 -5.07
C LEU A 26 8.93 -11.88 -5.56
N ASP A 27 9.11 -11.68 -6.86
CA ASP A 27 9.26 -10.36 -7.47
C ASP A 27 8.03 -9.49 -7.17
N ASP A 28 6.80 -10.03 -7.30
CA ASP A 28 5.56 -9.33 -6.95
C ASP A 28 5.49 -8.96 -5.46
N MET A 29 6.02 -9.81 -4.56
CA MET A 29 6.02 -9.56 -3.12
C MET A 29 7.01 -8.48 -2.66
N PHE A 30 8.11 -8.32 -3.40
CA PHE A 30 9.10 -7.26 -3.19
C PHE A 30 8.88 -6.04 -4.08
N ALA A 31 7.89 -6.08 -4.96
CA ALA A 31 7.50 -4.92 -5.76
C ALA A 31 6.88 -3.83 -4.89
N MET A 32 7.07 -2.59 -5.33
CA MET A 32 6.44 -1.42 -4.72
C MET A 32 4.92 -1.51 -4.86
N MET A 33 4.23 -1.35 -3.74
CA MET A 33 2.79 -1.25 -3.63
C MET A 33 2.41 0.15 -3.14
N LEU A 34 1.26 0.62 -3.58
CA LEU A 34 0.63 1.83 -3.06
C LEU A 34 -0.70 1.46 -2.44
N SER A 35 -1.13 2.21 -1.44
CA SER A 35 -2.45 2.07 -0.85
C SER A 35 -3.09 3.43 -0.63
N VAL A 36 -4.39 3.52 -0.85
CA VAL A 36 -5.22 4.68 -0.53
C VAL A 36 -6.33 4.24 0.41
N THR A 37 -6.55 4.97 1.50
CA THR A 37 -7.69 4.78 2.41
C THR A 37 -8.47 6.08 2.54
N VAL A 38 -9.78 5.97 2.48
CA VAL A 38 -10.73 7.07 2.66
C VAL A 38 -11.35 6.94 4.04
N GLU A 39 -11.10 7.93 4.88
CA GLU A 39 -11.78 8.14 6.15
C GLU A 39 -12.83 9.23 5.95
N ALA A 40 -14.08 8.96 6.30
CA ALA A 40 -15.16 9.92 6.16
C ALA A 40 -16.27 9.66 7.20
N ASP A 41 -16.88 10.73 7.70
CA ASP A 41 -18.05 10.62 8.61
C ASP A 41 -19.24 9.91 7.94
N VAL A 42 -19.38 10.11 6.63
CA VAL A 42 -20.38 9.47 5.78
C VAL A 42 -19.64 8.72 4.69
N PRO A 43 -19.94 7.41 4.47
CA PRO A 43 -19.34 6.66 3.39
C PRO A 43 -19.51 7.37 2.06
N VAL A 44 -18.43 7.44 1.27
CA VAL A 44 -18.45 7.94 -0.11
C VAL A 44 -18.18 6.76 -1.03
N PRO A 45 -19.22 6.03 -1.48
CA PRO A 45 -19.04 4.80 -2.25
C PRO A 45 -18.21 5.04 -3.50
N GLY A 46 -17.24 4.16 -3.75
CA GLY A 46 -16.38 4.21 -4.94
C GLY A 46 -15.27 5.26 -4.90
N LEU A 47 -15.17 6.10 -3.86
CA LEU A 47 -14.12 7.12 -3.80
C LEU A 47 -12.72 6.50 -3.73
N ALA A 48 -12.52 5.44 -2.93
CA ALA A 48 -11.23 4.76 -2.86
C ALA A 48 -10.82 4.16 -4.22
N GLU A 49 -11.76 3.53 -4.93
CA GLU A 49 -11.53 3.01 -6.28
C GLU A 49 -11.17 4.11 -7.27
N GLN A 50 -11.91 5.23 -7.25
CA GLN A 50 -11.66 6.38 -8.11
C GLN A 50 -10.27 6.97 -7.86
N LEU A 51 -9.88 7.15 -6.60
CA LEU A 51 -8.55 7.64 -6.25
C LEU A 51 -7.46 6.66 -6.70
N ALA A 52 -7.67 5.36 -6.52
CA ALA A 52 -6.71 4.36 -6.98
C ALA A 52 -6.56 4.35 -8.50
N LEU A 53 -7.64 4.52 -9.26
CA LEU A 53 -7.61 4.65 -10.72
C LEU A 53 -6.82 5.89 -11.16
N LEU A 54 -7.00 7.03 -10.47
CA LEU A 54 -6.25 8.26 -10.73
C LEU A 54 -4.77 8.10 -10.43
N VAL A 55 -4.41 7.51 -9.27
CA VAL A 55 -3.02 7.20 -8.91
C VAL A 55 -2.39 6.30 -9.98
N ARG A 56 -3.02 5.15 -10.27
CA ARG A 56 -2.52 4.19 -11.26
C ARG A 56 -2.25 4.85 -12.62
N THR A 57 -3.16 5.71 -13.06
CA THR A 57 -3.00 6.44 -14.34
C THR A 57 -1.91 7.50 -14.24
N GLY A 58 -1.86 8.26 -13.15
CA GLY A 58 -0.93 9.38 -12.98
C GLY A 58 0.52 8.95 -12.75
N ILE A 59 0.75 7.77 -12.17
CA ILE A 59 2.10 7.19 -12.06
C ILE A 59 2.54 6.45 -13.34
N GLY A 60 1.68 6.38 -14.36
CA GLY A 60 2.01 5.75 -15.65
C GLY A 60 1.97 4.22 -15.64
N GLU A 61 1.20 3.62 -14.75
CA GLU A 61 1.16 2.16 -14.52
C GLU A 61 -0.22 1.55 -14.83
N PRO A 62 -0.75 1.69 -16.05
CA PRO A 62 -2.14 1.35 -16.37
C PRO A 62 -2.48 -0.14 -16.20
N HIS A 63 -1.46 -1.00 -16.15
CA HIS A 63 -1.60 -2.45 -16.05
C HIS A 63 -1.53 -2.98 -14.61
N CYS A 64 -1.18 -2.13 -13.63
CA CYS A 64 -1.21 -2.53 -12.23
C CYS A 64 -2.63 -2.86 -11.77
N ARG A 65 -2.73 -3.85 -10.89
CA ARG A 65 -4.01 -4.27 -10.31
C ARG A 65 -4.46 -3.25 -9.28
N ILE A 66 -5.77 -3.14 -9.14
CA ILE A 66 -6.40 -2.43 -8.03
C ILE A 66 -7.22 -3.47 -7.28
N GLN A 67 -7.01 -3.56 -5.97
CA GLN A 67 -7.78 -4.43 -5.09
C GLN A 67 -8.43 -3.60 -4.01
N LEU A 68 -9.76 -3.68 -3.93
CA LEU A 68 -10.55 -3.00 -2.91
C LEU A 68 -10.65 -3.84 -1.65
N SER A 69 -10.71 -3.17 -0.49
CA SER A 69 -11.16 -3.78 0.75
C SER A 69 -12.65 -4.12 0.68
N GLU A 70 -13.11 -5.04 1.53
CA GLU A 70 -14.51 -5.46 1.58
C GLU A 70 -15.48 -4.30 1.91
N ASP A 71 -15.02 -3.34 2.72
CA ASP A 71 -15.77 -2.14 3.07
C ASP A 71 -15.73 -1.04 1.99
N GLY A 72 -14.91 -1.21 0.95
CA GLY A 72 -14.72 -0.24 -0.13
C GLY A 72 -14.04 1.06 0.27
N LEU A 73 -13.52 1.15 1.50
CA LEU A 73 -12.85 2.35 2.02
C LEU A 73 -11.37 2.41 1.64
N SER A 74 -10.76 1.27 1.30
CA SER A 74 -9.36 1.17 0.93
C SER A 74 -9.17 0.52 -0.43
N ALA A 75 -8.11 0.92 -1.10
CA ALA A 75 -7.68 0.36 -2.37
C ALA A 75 -6.16 0.17 -2.36
N ALA A 76 -5.71 -1.05 -2.62
CA ALA A 76 -4.30 -1.36 -2.89
C ALA A 76 -4.03 -1.31 -4.39
N ILE A 77 -2.86 -0.82 -4.76
CA ILE A 77 -2.42 -0.64 -6.15
C ILE A 77 -1.06 -1.30 -6.29
N GLY A 78 -0.95 -2.20 -7.26
CA GLY A 78 0.30 -2.85 -7.61
C GLY A 78 0.13 -4.33 -7.98
N PRO A 79 1.23 -5.10 -8.08
CA PRO A 79 2.63 -4.64 -8.00
C PRO A 79 2.94 -3.57 -9.06
N THR A 80 3.73 -2.54 -8.70
CA THR A 80 4.15 -1.47 -9.61
C THR A 80 5.60 -1.65 -10.07
N GLY A 81 5.98 -1.04 -11.20
CA GLY A 81 7.36 -0.99 -11.68
C GLY A 81 8.20 0.13 -11.05
N LEU A 82 7.67 0.82 -10.03
CA LEU A 82 8.40 1.82 -9.27
C LEU A 82 9.52 1.17 -8.45
N ASP A 83 10.58 1.93 -8.20
CA ASP A 83 11.73 1.45 -7.44
C ASP A 83 11.32 1.05 -6.01
N ALA A 84 11.49 -0.24 -5.70
CA ALA A 84 11.12 -0.85 -4.43
C ALA A 84 11.86 -0.24 -3.22
N GLU A 85 13.05 0.33 -3.45
CA GLU A 85 13.89 0.92 -2.40
C GLU A 85 13.50 2.38 -2.08
N LEU A 86 12.57 2.97 -2.84
CA LEU A 86 12.25 4.39 -2.76
C LEU A 86 10.75 4.65 -2.47
N PRO A 87 10.22 4.22 -1.31
CA PRO A 87 8.80 4.42 -0.97
C PRO A 87 8.41 5.89 -0.91
N LEU A 88 9.30 6.79 -0.48
CA LEU A 88 9.02 8.24 -0.50
C LEU A 88 8.84 8.79 -1.91
N ALA A 89 9.62 8.31 -2.88
CA ALA A 89 9.49 8.73 -4.27
C ALA A 89 8.18 8.20 -4.88
N ALA A 90 7.84 6.94 -4.59
CA ALA A 90 6.58 6.34 -5.01
C ALA A 90 5.38 7.07 -4.41
N LEU A 91 5.43 7.40 -3.11
CA LEU A 91 4.41 8.18 -2.42
C LEU A 91 4.25 9.58 -3.02
N ALA A 92 5.36 10.26 -3.31
CA ALA A 92 5.35 11.58 -3.94
C ALA A 92 4.74 11.54 -5.35
N ALA A 93 5.03 10.51 -6.14
CA ALA A 93 4.43 10.30 -7.46
C ALA A 93 2.91 10.10 -7.35
N ALA A 94 2.45 9.25 -6.42
CA ALA A 94 1.04 9.04 -6.16
C ALA A 94 0.32 10.31 -5.67
N ALA A 95 0.95 11.07 -4.77
CA ALA A 95 0.42 12.33 -4.25
C ALA A 95 0.30 13.36 -5.36
N GLY A 96 1.31 13.45 -6.21
CA GLY A 96 1.32 14.30 -7.40
C GLY A 96 0.20 13.94 -8.38
N ALA A 97 -0.07 12.65 -8.59
CA ALA A 97 -1.16 12.18 -9.44
C ALA A 97 -2.55 12.61 -8.92
N LEU A 98 -2.74 12.66 -7.61
CA LEU A 98 -3.98 13.11 -6.98
C LEU A 98 -4.06 14.63 -6.78
N GLY A 99 -2.96 15.35 -6.98
CA GLY A 99 -2.85 16.79 -6.72
C GLY A 99 -3.10 17.17 -5.25
N GLY A 100 -3.40 18.45 -5.01
CA GLY A 100 -3.73 18.96 -3.68
C GLY A 100 -2.51 19.18 -2.76
N THR A 101 -2.78 19.54 -1.51
CA THR A 101 -1.76 19.71 -0.46
C THR A 101 -1.81 18.51 0.46
N TRP A 102 -0.66 17.91 0.72
CA TRP A 102 -0.49 16.73 1.56
C TRP A 102 0.31 17.08 2.80
N GLU A 103 0.06 16.37 3.89
CA GLU A 103 0.87 16.39 5.09
C GLU A 103 2.30 15.92 4.79
N ASP A 104 3.27 16.37 5.57
CA ASP A 104 4.64 15.88 5.45
C ASP A 104 4.67 14.35 5.64
N PRO A 105 5.29 13.61 4.70
CA PRO A 105 5.26 12.17 4.75
C PRO A 105 6.05 11.65 5.95
N VAL A 106 5.49 10.65 6.63
CA VAL A 106 6.14 9.92 7.72
C VAL A 106 6.66 8.60 7.18
N VAL A 107 7.89 8.25 7.51
CA VAL A 107 8.47 6.94 7.19
C VAL A 107 8.54 6.10 8.44
N THR A 108 7.90 4.93 8.41
CA THR A 108 7.97 3.93 9.47
C THR A 108 8.81 2.76 9.00
N GLY A 109 9.85 2.42 9.76
CA GLY A 109 10.63 1.20 9.52
C GLY A 109 9.90 -0.02 10.08
N THR A 110 9.77 -1.07 9.29
CA THR A 110 9.28 -2.39 9.73
C THR A 110 10.41 -3.41 9.67
N ALA A 111 10.19 -4.60 10.21
CA ALA A 111 11.13 -5.72 10.03
C ALA A 111 11.38 -6.10 8.55
N MET A 112 10.49 -5.70 7.64
CA MET A 112 10.51 -6.07 6.22
C MET A 112 10.78 -4.87 5.29
N GLY A 113 11.18 -3.73 5.84
CA GLY A 113 11.50 -2.51 5.08
C GLY A 113 10.65 -1.30 5.45
N PRO A 114 10.95 -0.14 4.85
CA PRO A 114 10.25 1.10 5.13
C PRO A 114 8.85 1.16 4.49
N VAL A 115 7.91 1.77 5.21
CA VAL A 115 6.61 2.20 4.70
C VAL A 115 6.52 3.72 4.86
N ALA A 116 6.29 4.43 3.76
CA ALA A 116 6.02 5.86 3.77
C ALA A 116 4.51 6.11 3.78
N GLY A 117 4.03 7.04 4.59
CA GLY A 117 2.62 7.42 4.67
C GLY A 117 2.43 8.93 4.69
N THR A 118 1.34 9.41 4.09
CA THR A 118 0.90 10.81 4.17
C THR A 118 -0.63 10.85 4.16
N ALA A 119 -1.22 11.97 4.55
CA ALA A 119 -2.64 12.20 4.44
C ALA A 119 -2.94 13.61 3.93
N ARG A 120 -4.18 13.80 3.46
CA ARG A 120 -4.73 15.12 3.17
C ARG A 120 -6.21 15.17 3.55
N ASP A 121 -6.67 16.36 3.88
CA ASP A 121 -8.10 16.63 3.91
C ASP A 121 -8.60 16.80 2.47
N ALA A 122 -9.58 15.99 2.08
CA ALA A 122 -10.34 16.17 0.86
C ALA A 122 -11.60 16.97 1.21
N GLN A 123 -11.76 18.12 0.54
CA GLN A 123 -12.79 19.13 0.82
C GLN A 123 -14.21 18.53 0.93
N GLU A 124 -15.03 19.10 1.83
CA GLU A 124 -16.45 18.75 2.03
C GLU A 124 -17.19 18.64 0.68
N LEU A 125 -17.87 17.52 0.46
CA LEU A 125 -18.67 17.33 -0.75
C LEU A 125 -19.79 18.37 -0.80
N PRO A 126 -20.08 19.01 -1.95
CA PRO A 126 -21.17 19.96 -2.07
C PRO A 126 -22.49 19.29 -1.66
N GLY A 127 -23.11 19.77 -0.57
CA GLY A 127 -24.33 19.17 -0.01
C GLY A 127 -24.22 18.69 1.44
N GLY A 128 -23.12 18.97 2.14
CA GLY A 128 -22.96 18.61 3.56
C GLY A 128 -22.51 17.18 3.78
N GLY A 129 -21.78 16.60 2.82
CA GLY A 129 -21.02 15.38 3.06
C GLY A 129 -19.83 15.73 3.94
N GLY A 130 -19.75 15.10 5.12
CA GLY A 130 -18.79 15.40 6.18
C GLY A 130 -17.33 15.37 5.75
N ALA A 131 -16.44 15.70 6.68
CA ALA A 131 -15.01 15.77 6.42
C ALA A 131 -14.51 14.43 5.86
N VAL A 132 -13.76 14.48 4.75
CA VAL A 132 -13.12 13.32 4.15
C VAL A 132 -11.61 13.49 4.34
N LYS A 133 -10.96 12.52 4.96
CA LYS A 133 -9.50 12.43 5.02
C LYS A 133 -9.04 11.29 4.11
N VAL A 134 -8.10 11.60 3.23
CA VAL A 134 -7.48 10.62 2.34
C VAL A 134 -6.10 10.32 2.86
N HIS A 135 -5.86 9.06 3.20
CA HIS A 135 -4.57 8.55 3.60
C HIS A 135 -3.94 7.78 2.44
N MET A 136 -2.63 7.87 2.31
CA MET A 136 -1.87 7.11 1.33
C MET A 136 -0.64 6.51 1.95
N TRP A 137 -0.26 5.34 1.44
CA TRP A 137 1.00 4.72 1.78
C TRP A 137 1.72 4.14 0.57
N ALA A 138 3.03 4.00 0.71
CA ALA A 138 3.93 3.34 -0.24
C ALA A 138 4.90 2.43 0.52
N GLY A 139 5.08 1.21 0.00
CA GLY A 139 6.02 0.23 0.54
C GLY A 139 5.93 -1.06 -0.25
N VAL A 140 6.90 -1.96 -0.06
CA VAL A 140 6.80 -3.30 -0.65
C VAL A 140 5.67 -4.10 0.01
N ALA A 141 5.09 -5.08 -0.69
CA ALA A 141 3.94 -5.83 -0.17
C ALA A 141 4.23 -6.45 1.21
N TYR A 142 5.43 -7.00 1.42
CA TYR A 142 5.85 -7.52 2.72
C TYR A 142 5.95 -6.46 3.82
N ALA A 143 6.45 -5.27 3.50
CA ALA A 143 6.54 -4.16 4.47
C ALA A 143 5.14 -3.69 4.88
N PHE A 144 4.16 -3.69 3.98
CA PHE A 144 2.77 -3.42 4.36
C PHE A 144 2.18 -4.46 5.29
N VAL A 145 2.42 -5.75 5.04
CA VAL A 145 1.96 -6.82 5.93
C VAL A 145 2.60 -6.70 7.31
N ALA A 146 3.90 -6.42 7.38
CA ALA A 146 4.61 -6.19 8.64
C ALA A 146 4.04 -4.96 9.37
N TYR A 147 3.90 -3.83 8.67
CA TYR A 147 3.34 -2.60 9.20
C TYR A 147 1.94 -2.82 9.78
N ALA A 148 1.04 -3.48 9.05
CA ALA A 148 -0.32 -3.74 9.53
C ALA A 148 -0.35 -4.63 10.78
N ARG A 149 0.57 -5.60 10.90
CA ARG A 149 0.69 -6.46 12.07
C ARG A 149 1.28 -5.74 13.28
N GLU A 150 2.27 -4.89 13.05
CA GLU A 150 2.94 -4.10 14.09
C GLU A 150 2.06 -2.94 14.58
N ALA A 151 1.23 -2.37 13.69
CA ALA A 151 0.28 -1.30 14.01
C ALA A 151 -1.05 -1.80 14.60
N ALA A 152 -1.38 -3.10 14.43
CA ALA A 152 -2.59 -3.66 15.01
C ALA A 152 -2.51 -3.63 16.55
N PRO A 153 -3.54 -3.14 17.26
CA PRO A 153 -3.56 -3.21 18.72
C PRO A 153 -3.53 -4.68 19.14
N VAL A 154 -2.59 -5.02 20.03
CA VAL A 154 -2.47 -6.39 20.57
C VAL A 154 -3.81 -6.77 21.21
N PRO A 155 -4.49 -7.83 20.73
CA PRO A 155 -5.72 -8.30 21.35
C PRO A 155 -5.40 -8.75 22.78
N GLY A 156 -5.92 -8.04 23.79
CA GLY A 156 -5.75 -8.39 25.20
C GLY A 156 -4.86 -7.47 26.04
N ALA A 157 -4.43 -6.31 25.53
CA ALA A 157 -3.92 -5.23 26.37
C ALA A 157 -5.09 -4.56 27.13
N CYS A 158 -5.68 -5.28 28.10
CA CYS A 158 -6.58 -4.70 29.07
C CYS A 158 -5.87 -3.55 29.78
N SER A 159 -6.55 -2.41 29.79
CA SER A 159 -6.22 -1.23 30.59
C SER A 159 -5.85 -1.65 32.00
N GLY A 160 -4.57 -1.50 32.35
CA GLY A 160 -4.12 -1.56 33.73
C GLY A 160 -4.83 -0.47 34.52
N GLU A 161 -5.78 -0.86 35.37
CA GLU A 161 -6.27 -0.01 36.44
C GLU A 161 -5.08 0.51 37.27
N PRO A 162 -5.04 1.81 37.62
CA PRO A 162 -4.06 2.30 38.57
C PRO A 162 -4.42 1.75 39.96
N ALA A 163 -3.51 0.97 40.55
CA ALA A 163 -3.58 0.59 41.95
C ALA A 163 -3.68 1.86 42.81
N ARG A 164 -4.74 1.95 43.62
CA ARG A 164 -4.86 2.90 44.72
C ARG A 164 -4.05 2.44 45.93
#